data_AF-A0A7S3MV23-F1
#
_entry.id   AF-A0A7S3MV23-F1
#
_cell.length_a   1.000
_cell.length_b   1.000
_cell.length_c   1.000
_cell.angle_alpha   90.00
_cell.angle_beta   90.00
_cell.angle_gamma   90.00
#
_symmetry.space_group_name_H-M   'P 1'
#
loop_
_entity.id
_entity.type
_entity.pdbx_description
1 polymer ?
#
loop_
_entity_poly.entity_id
_entity_poly.type
_entity_poly.pdbx_seq_one_letter_code
_entity_poly.pdbx_strand_id
1 'polypeptide(L)'
;TVTMLKEAYDDIQRYYRDQELNLMKYQRCSLKAENGLVPVRSQDIKVGQILKINHNQRMPADMLLLYTTEKSGSVFLRTDQLDGETDWKLRKVSPPTANAETPEDLINTIGHIVTVPPSEQVYDFKGYYQPDDEDTEEKRSPLSLENTMWQNTVLASQGHVFGLVLFTGRETRSNMSSKKPRSKVGSLDMEINLLAKILFFVMLVLSLLIIFMDGFQGTWYYKYFRCVLLLCSIIPISMRINLDFAKLYYSSNINSDERIEGTKARNSTIPEELGRVQFLLSDKTGTLTKNDMIFKRLNMEFVSFHEENFDDIKQLLKKGLKKRRDILFSLKHPRGITSDITSDEGGSLLDPD
;
A
#
# COMPACT_ATOMS: atom_id res chain seq x y z
N THR A 1 -13.56 -32.57 -10.81
CA THR A 1 -12.70 -32.87 -9.63
C THR A 1 -11.36 -32.17 -9.75
N VAL A 2 -10.60 -32.36 -10.84
CA VAL A 2 -9.29 -31.71 -11.06
C VAL A 2 -9.37 -30.18 -10.93
N THR A 3 -10.32 -29.53 -11.61
CA THR A 3 -10.51 -28.07 -11.54
C THR A 3 -10.84 -27.59 -10.11
N MET A 4 -11.66 -28.35 -9.37
CA MET A 4 -11.99 -28.03 -7.97
C MET A 4 -10.77 -28.17 -7.05
N LEU A 5 -9.96 -29.22 -7.24
CA LEU A 5 -8.73 -29.42 -6.47
C LEU A 5 -7.72 -28.28 -6.71
N LYS A 6 -7.63 -27.82 -7.96
CA LYS A 6 -6.80 -26.66 -8.33
C LYS A 6 -7.28 -25.38 -7.64
N GLU A 7 -8.57 -25.06 -7.72
CA GLU A 7 -9.12 -23.86 -7.05
C GLU A 7 -8.96 -23.94 -5.53
N ALA A 8 -9.18 -25.13 -4.95
CA ALA A 8 -8.95 -25.38 -3.53
C ALA A 8 -7.48 -25.18 -3.15
N TYR A 9 -6.54 -25.62 -3.98
CA TYR A 9 -5.11 -25.41 -3.74
C TYR A 9 -4.74 -23.91 -3.73
N ASP A 10 -5.21 -23.15 -4.72
CA ASP A 10 -4.95 -21.70 -4.80
C ASP A 10 -5.56 -20.95 -3.60
N ASP A 11 -6.76 -21.35 -3.17
CA ASP A 11 -7.44 -20.75 -2.01
C ASP A 11 -6.77 -21.10 -0.68
N ILE A 12 -6.32 -22.35 -0.49
CA ILE A 12 -5.53 -22.77 0.68
C ILE A 12 -4.22 -21.96 0.78
N GLN A 13 -3.52 -21.78 -0.34
CA GLN A 13 -2.28 -20.99 -0.37
C GLN A 13 -2.54 -19.52 -0.02
N ARG A 14 -3.70 -18.99 -0.40
CA ARG A 14 -4.11 -17.65 0.01
C ARG A 14 -4.42 -17.58 1.50
N TYR A 15 -5.16 -18.57 2.01
CA TYR A 15 -5.48 -18.67 3.42
C TYR A 15 -4.22 -18.66 4.30
N TYR A 16 -3.18 -19.42 3.93
CA TYR A 16 -1.93 -19.40 4.69
C TYR A 16 -1.24 -18.03 4.71
N ARG A 17 -1.27 -17.28 3.60
CA ARG A 17 -0.72 -15.91 3.55
C ARG A 17 -1.54 -14.95 4.41
N ASP A 18 -2.86 -15.05 4.35
CA ASP A 18 -3.75 -14.23 5.16
C ASP A 18 -3.57 -14.56 6.66
N GLN A 19 -3.36 -15.84 7.00
CA GLN A 19 -3.01 -16.25 8.36
C GLN A 19 -1.66 -15.68 8.83
N GLU A 20 -0.64 -15.66 7.98
CA GLU A 20 0.67 -15.09 8.33
C GLU A 20 0.54 -13.62 8.77
N LEU A 21 -0.25 -12.83 8.04
CA LEU A 21 -0.56 -11.43 8.40
C LEU A 21 -1.37 -11.33 9.70
N ASN A 22 -2.35 -12.21 9.89
CA ASN A 22 -3.19 -12.24 11.08
C ASN A 22 -2.44 -12.64 12.36
N LEU A 23 -1.39 -13.45 12.22
CA LEU A 23 -0.55 -13.94 13.30
C LEU A 23 0.60 -12.98 13.67
N MET A 24 0.81 -11.90 12.91
CA MET A 24 1.81 -10.88 13.24
C MET A 24 1.58 -10.34 14.65
N LYS A 25 2.68 -10.16 15.40
CA LYS A 25 2.65 -9.74 16.80
C LYS A 25 2.83 -8.22 16.92
N TYR A 26 2.02 -7.63 17.77
CA TYR A 26 2.01 -6.22 18.12
C TYR A 26 2.06 -6.07 19.64
N GLN A 27 2.37 -4.86 20.12
CA GLN A 27 2.41 -4.56 21.55
C GLN A 27 1.23 -3.67 21.89
N ARG A 28 0.35 -4.14 22.79
CA ARG A 28 -0.82 -3.40 23.29
C ARG A 28 -0.52 -2.82 24.68
N CYS A 29 -0.93 -1.59 24.93
CA CYS A 29 -0.93 -1.04 26.28
C CYS A 29 -2.07 -1.63 27.13
N SER A 30 -1.74 -2.08 28.33
CA SER A 30 -2.70 -2.64 29.27
C SER A 30 -2.34 -2.22 30.69
N LEU A 31 -3.30 -1.58 31.36
CA LEU A 31 -3.19 -1.15 32.76
C LEU A 31 -2.97 -2.31 33.75
N LYS A 32 -3.26 -3.54 33.33
CA LYS A 32 -3.18 -4.75 34.17
C LYS A 32 -1.82 -5.47 34.13
N ALA A 33 -0.84 -4.99 33.35
CA ALA A 33 0.44 -5.66 33.16
C ALA A 33 1.57 -4.92 33.88
N GLU A 34 2.52 -5.66 34.48
CA GLU A 34 3.65 -5.09 35.27
C GLU A 34 4.52 -4.10 34.46
N ASN A 35 4.70 -4.33 33.16
CA ASN A 35 5.44 -3.45 32.25
C ASN A 35 4.53 -2.58 31.36
N GLY A 36 3.22 -2.53 31.64
CA GLY A 36 2.23 -1.78 30.85
C GLY A 36 2.01 -2.26 29.40
N LEU A 37 2.81 -3.19 28.89
CA LEU A 37 2.79 -3.67 27.50
C LEU A 37 2.55 -5.18 27.44
N VAL A 38 1.58 -5.60 26.63
CA VAL A 38 1.21 -7.01 26.40
C VAL A 38 1.34 -7.34 24.92
N PRO A 39 2.02 -8.44 24.54
CA PRO A 39 2.05 -8.88 23.15
C PRO A 39 0.65 -9.39 22.73
N VAL A 40 0.16 -8.91 21.59
CA VAL A 40 -1.15 -9.25 21.02
C VAL A 40 -0.97 -9.60 19.54
N ARG A 41 -1.74 -10.55 19.02
CA ARG A 41 -1.72 -10.89 17.59
C ARG A 41 -2.60 -9.92 16.82
N SER A 42 -2.29 -9.70 15.55
CA SER A 42 -3.04 -8.78 14.67
C SER A 42 -4.55 -9.08 14.68
N GLN A 43 -4.93 -10.36 14.63
CA GLN A 43 -6.33 -10.82 14.67
C GLN A 43 -7.08 -10.50 15.98
N ASP A 44 -6.36 -10.30 17.09
CA ASP A 44 -6.95 -10.10 18.42
C ASP A 44 -7.08 -8.60 18.77
N ILE A 45 -6.66 -7.71 17.86
CA ILE A 45 -6.74 -6.25 18.02
C ILE A 45 -8.19 -5.79 17.91
N LYS A 46 -8.64 -5.03 18.90
CA LYS A 46 -9.99 -4.45 18.96
C LYS A 46 -9.95 -2.93 18.95
N VAL A 47 -11.05 -2.33 18.51
CA VAL A 47 -11.29 -0.88 18.57
C VAL A 47 -11.15 -0.37 20.01
N GLY A 48 -10.55 0.81 20.18
CA GLY A 48 -10.30 1.43 21.48
C GLY A 48 -9.06 0.93 22.21
N GLN A 49 -8.31 -0.02 21.64
CA GLN A 49 -7.03 -0.43 22.20
C GLN A 49 -5.91 0.52 21.77
N ILE A 50 -4.97 0.78 22.68
CA ILE A 50 -3.75 1.54 22.38
C ILE A 50 -2.64 0.57 22.02
N LEU A 51 -2.00 0.79 20.87
CA LEU A 51 -0.90 -0.03 20.37
C LEU A 51 0.38 0.78 20.31
N LYS A 52 1.49 0.15 20.69
CA LYS A 52 2.85 0.64 20.50
C LYS A 52 3.38 0.12 19.16
N ILE A 53 3.79 1.03 18.30
CA ILE A 53 4.35 0.72 16.99
C ILE A 53 5.78 1.25 16.92
N ASN A 54 6.71 0.39 16.52
CA ASN A 54 8.13 0.73 16.40
C ASN A 54 8.48 1.23 14.99
N HIS A 55 9.64 1.85 14.84
CA HIS A 55 10.20 2.23 13.54
C HIS A 55 10.21 1.05 12.55
N ASN A 56 9.90 1.32 11.29
CA ASN A 56 9.78 0.34 10.20
C ASN A 56 8.73 -0.76 10.41
N GLN A 57 7.82 -0.60 11.37
CA GLN A 57 6.69 -1.51 11.57
C GLN A 57 5.45 -1.00 10.82
N ARG A 58 4.68 -1.94 10.25
CA ARG A 58 3.41 -1.66 9.57
C ARG A 58 2.29 -1.42 10.59
N MET A 59 1.38 -0.53 10.27
CA MET A 59 0.17 -0.29 11.07
C MET A 59 -0.83 -1.45 10.85
N PRO A 60 -1.30 -2.13 11.92
CA PRO A 60 -2.21 -3.26 11.79
C PRO A 60 -3.67 -2.86 11.49
N ALA A 61 -4.04 -1.63 11.84
CA ALA A 61 -5.39 -1.11 11.82
C ALA A 61 -5.36 0.39 11.53
N ASP A 62 -6.52 1.02 11.33
CA ASP A 62 -6.61 2.48 11.26
C ASP A 62 -6.55 3.04 12.67
N MET A 63 -5.60 3.93 12.92
CA MET A 63 -5.27 4.43 14.25
C MET A 63 -5.18 5.95 14.31
N LEU A 64 -5.43 6.51 15.49
CA LEU A 64 -5.16 7.89 15.81
C LEU A 64 -3.81 7.98 16.55
N LEU A 65 -2.94 8.90 16.14
CA LEU A 65 -1.65 9.14 16.78
C LEU A 65 -1.84 9.90 18.10
N LEU A 66 -1.59 9.21 19.22
CA LEU A 66 -1.72 9.77 20.56
C LEU A 66 -0.39 10.27 21.13
N TYR A 67 0.72 9.60 20.84
CA TYR A 67 2.02 9.98 21.36
C TYR A 67 3.14 9.56 20.42
N THR A 68 4.23 10.31 20.42
CA THR A 68 5.48 9.97 19.75
C THR A 68 6.65 10.27 20.67
N THR A 69 7.70 9.46 20.59
CA THR A 69 8.98 9.76 21.27
C THR A 69 9.79 10.86 20.58
N GLU A 70 9.40 11.30 19.38
CA GLU A 70 10.08 12.41 18.73
C GLU A 70 9.75 13.74 19.41
N LYS A 71 10.79 14.53 19.72
CA LYS A 71 10.68 15.87 20.34
C LYS A 71 9.87 16.87 19.50
N SER A 72 9.67 16.58 18.22
CA SER A 72 8.89 17.39 17.28
C SER A 72 7.37 17.27 17.49
N GLY A 73 6.91 16.26 18.24
CA GLY A 73 5.47 15.93 18.32
C GLY A 73 4.87 15.50 16.98
N SER A 74 5.72 15.20 15.99
CA SER A 74 5.32 14.83 14.64
C SER A 74 6.06 13.56 14.20
N VAL A 75 5.47 12.81 13.28
CA VAL A 75 6.07 11.59 12.74
C VAL A 75 5.86 11.52 11.24
N PHE A 76 6.77 10.82 10.58
CA PHE A 76 6.69 10.55 9.16
C PHE A 76 6.16 9.14 8.92
N LEU A 77 5.14 9.04 8.08
CA LEU A 77 4.61 7.78 7.58
C LEU A 77 4.98 7.59 6.11
N ARG A 78 5.31 6.36 5.75
CA ARG A 78 5.40 5.93 4.36
C ARG A 78 4.06 5.34 3.93
N THR A 79 3.49 5.87 2.84
CA THR A 79 2.19 5.46 2.28
C THR A 79 2.31 4.72 0.95
N ASP A 80 3.51 4.23 0.62
CA ASP A 80 3.85 3.59 -0.65
C ASP A 80 2.92 2.44 -1.05
N GLN A 81 2.33 1.75 -0.06
CA GLN A 81 1.41 0.63 -0.29
C GLN A 81 -0.08 1.05 -0.40
N LEU A 82 -0.41 2.30 -0.07
CA LEU A 82 -1.80 2.78 0.00
C LEU A 82 -2.18 3.57 -1.25
N ASP A 83 -1.37 4.55 -1.63
CA ASP A 83 -1.60 5.43 -2.78
C ASP A 83 -0.49 5.35 -3.85
N GLY A 84 0.56 4.56 -3.61
CA GLY A 84 1.71 4.46 -4.51
C GLY A 84 2.64 5.68 -4.44
N GLU A 85 2.38 6.63 -3.54
CA GLU A 85 3.23 7.80 -3.36
C GLU A 85 4.44 7.46 -2.48
N THR A 86 5.61 8.00 -2.84
CA THR A 86 6.87 7.81 -2.10
C THR A 86 7.10 8.85 -1.02
N ASP A 87 6.32 9.92 -1.05
CA ASP A 87 6.51 11.04 -0.15
C ASP A 87 6.15 10.64 1.27
N TRP A 88 7.01 11.05 2.21
CA TRP A 88 6.71 10.87 3.62
C TRP A 88 5.58 11.81 4.00
N LYS A 89 4.51 11.26 4.55
CA LYS A 89 3.39 12.03 5.05
C LYS A 89 3.64 12.38 6.51
N LEU A 90 3.73 13.69 6.78
CA LEU A 90 3.82 14.21 8.14
C LEU A 90 2.49 14.00 8.86
N ARG A 91 2.54 13.38 10.04
CA ARG A 91 1.44 13.25 10.99
C ARG A 91 1.81 13.91 12.30
N LYS A 92 0.85 14.52 12.96
CA LYS A 92 1.03 15.21 14.24
C LYS A 92 0.23 14.52 15.33
N VAL A 93 0.78 14.52 16.54
CA VAL A 93 0.07 14.02 17.71
C VAL A 93 -1.28 14.72 17.85
N SER A 94 -2.30 13.97 18.26
CA SER A 94 -3.63 14.52 18.47
C SER A 94 -3.59 15.68 19.48
N PRO A 95 -4.33 16.78 19.24
CA PRO A 95 -4.36 17.93 20.14
C PRO A 95 -4.57 17.60 21.63
N PRO A 96 -5.47 16.66 22.04
CA PRO A 96 -5.70 16.40 23.46
C PRO A 96 -4.48 15.82 24.19
N THR A 97 -3.59 15.14 23.48
CA THR A 97 -2.41 14.47 24.04
C THR A 97 -1.11 15.16 23.63
N ALA A 98 -1.17 16.36 23.05
CA ALA A 98 0.00 17.07 22.54
C ALA A 98 1.00 17.47 23.64
N ASN A 99 0.52 17.67 24.87
CA ASN A 99 1.35 18.03 26.03
C ASN A 99 1.82 16.82 26.85
N ALA A 100 1.48 15.59 26.44
CA ALA A 100 1.93 14.38 27.13
C ALA A 100 3.43 14.18 26.89
N GLU A 101 4.25 14.23 27.93
CA GLU A 101 5.70 13.98 27.85
C GLU A 101 6.01 12.50 28.03
N THR A 102 5.21 11.81 28.85
CA THR A 102 5.38 10.38 29.13
C THR A 102 4.23 9.54 28.56
N PRO A 103 4.49 8.27 28.20
CA PRO A 103 3.42 7.34 27.82
C PRO A 103 2.41 7.07 28.96
N GLU A 104 2.80 7.32 30.21
CA GLU A 104 1.93 7.17 31.38
C GLU A 104 0.86 8.26 31.45
N ASP A 105 1.13 9.45 30.90
CA ASP A 105 0.16 10.56 30.82
C ASP A 105 -1.05 10.20 29.93
N LEU A 106 -0.89 9.23 29.02
CA LEU A 106 -1.99 8.68 28.22
C LEU A 106 -3.06 7.99 29.09
N ILE A 107 -2.68 7.46 30.26
CA ILE A 107 -3.59 6.79 31.19
C ILE A 107 -4.52 7.82 31.86
N ASN A 108 -4.02 9.03 32.09
CA ASN A 108 -4.76 10.11 32.72
C ASN A 108 -5.71 10.83 31.76
N THR A 109 -5.61 10.56 30.46
CA THR A 109 -6.44 11.18 29.43
C THR A 109 -7.76 10.42 29.31
N ILE A 110 -8.77 10.83 30.08
CA ILE A 110 -10.11 10.24 30.07
C ILE A 110 -11.01 11.05 29.12
N GLY A 111 -11.53 10.36 28.10
CA GLY A 111 -12.44 10.94 27.12
C GLY A 111 -12.83 9.93 26.05
N HIS A 112 -13.74 10.35 25.18
CA HIS A 112 -14.26 9.54 24.09
C HIS A 112 -14.02 10.24 22.75
N ILE A 113 -13.66 9.45 21.74
CA ILE A 113 -13.37 9.93 20.39
C ILE A 113 -14.57 9.62 19.51
N VAL A 114 -15.14 10.66 18.92
CA VAL A 114 -16.28 10.56 18.01
C VAL A 114 -15.77 10.80 16.60
N THR A 115 -15.97 9.82 15.73
CA THR A 115 -15.57 9.88 14.31
C THR A 115 -16.76 9.66 13.40
N VAL A 116 -16.61 10.07 12.14
CA VAL A 116 -17.53 9.66 11.08
C VAL A 116 -17.45 8.15 10.85
N PRO A 117 -18.52 7.51 10.33
CA PRO A 117 -18.48 6.10 9.94
C PRO A 117 -17.36 5.82 8.93
N PRO A 118 -16.86 4.58 8.88
CA PRO A 118 -15.75 4.21 8.00
C PRO A 118 -16.13 4.43 6.53
N SER A 119 -15.22 5.04 5.77
CA SER A 119 -15.42 5.37 4.35
C SER A 119 -14.21 4.95 3.51
N GLU A 120 -14.44 4.71 2.21
CA GLU A 120 -13.38 4.30 1.27
C GLU A 120 -12.37 5.42 0.96
N GLN A 121 -12.73 6.68 1.22
CA GLN A 121 -11.95 7.85 0.81
C GLN A 121 -10.75 8.07 1.74
N VAL A 122 -9.55 7.66 1.33
CA VAL A 122 -8.34 7.71 2.18
C VAL A 122 -7.97 9.11 2.72
N TYR A 123 -8.34 10.18 2.01
CA TYR A 123 -7.98 11.57 2.36
C TYR A 123 -9.05 12.33 3.14
N ASP A 124 -10.24 11.76 3.39
CA ASP A 124 -11.31 12.43 4.13
C ASP A 124 -11.49 11.80 5.51
N PHE A 125 -10.97 12.45 6.55
CA PHE A 125 -11.20 12.05 7.93
C PHE A 125 -11.66 13.24 8.78
N LYS A 126 -12.77 13.04 9.49
CA LYS A 126 -13.37 14.02 10.39
C LYS A 126 -13.73 13.32 11.69
N GLY A 127 -13.30 13.91 12.80
CA GLY A 127 -13.69 13.48 14.13
C GLY A 127 -13.39 14.57 15.14
N TYR A 128 -13.75 14.31 16.39
CA TYR A 128 -13.38 15.17 17.51
C TYR A 128 -13.15 14.32 18.75
N TYR A 129 -12.27 14.81 19.61
CA TYR A 129 -12.10 14.31 20.96
C TYR A 129 -13.01 15.08 21.91
N GLN A 130 -13.76 14.36 22.73
CA GLN A 130 -14.60 14.89 23.79
C GLN A 130 -14.07 14.38 25.14
N PRO A 131 -13.58 15.26 26.03
CA PRO A 131 -13.25 14.88 27.40
C PRO A 131 -14.52 14.51 28.19
N ASP A 132 -14.37 13.62 29.17
CA ASP A 132 -15.47 13.04 29.97
C ASP A 132 -16.00 13.96 31.09
N ASP A 133 -15.52 15.21 31.15
CA ASP A 133 -16.07 16.22 32.07
C ASP A 133 -17.49 16.60 31.61
N GLU A 134 -18.48 16.29 32.46
CA GLU A 134 -19.88 16.64 32.27
C GLU A 134 -20.02 18.17 32.09
N ASP A 135 -20.64 18.59 30.98
CA ASP A 135 -21.11 19.96 30.68
C ASP A 135 -20.17 21.01 30.05
N THR A 136 -19.21 20.67 29.20
CA THR A 136 -18.67 21.69 28.27
C THR A 136 -18.42 21.20 26.85
N GLU A 137 -19.32 21.54 25.91
CA GLU A 137 -19.06 21.45 24.47
C GLU A 137 -17.85 22.30 24.02
N GLU A 138 -17.41 23.24 24.87
CA GLU A 138 -16.34 24.20 24.58
C GLU A 138 -14.92 23.61 24.59
N LYS A 139 -14.72 22.38 25.08
CA LYS A 139 -13.40 21.71 25.08
C LYS A 139 -13.24 20.63 23.99
N ARG A 140 -14.08 20.64 22.95
CA ARG A 140 -13.94 19.73 21.81
C ARG A 140 -12.68 20.04 21.02
N SER A 141 -11.80 19.05 20.88
CA SER A 141 -10.62 19.17 20.03
C SER A 141 -10.87 18.49 18.69
N PRO A 142 -10.78 19.21 17.55
CA PRO A 142 -11.00 18.61 16.24
C PRO A 142 -9.87 17.65 15.88
N LEU A 143 -10.23 16.53 15.27
CA LEU A 143 -9.30 15.54 14.74
C LEU A 143 -9.39 15.53 13.21
N SER A 144 -8.24 15.69 12.58
CA SER A 144 -8.10 15.78 11.13
C SER A 144 -7.25 14.63 10.59
N LEU A 145 -7.15 14.53 9.26
CA LEU A 145 -6.28 13.55 8.58
C LEU A 145 -4.83 13.57 9.12
N GLU A 146 -4.31 14.74 9.50
CA GLU A 146 -2.96 14.90 10.07
C GLU A 146 -2.73 14.10 11.35
N ASN A 147 -3.79 13.73 12.09
CA ASN A 147 -3.68 13.00 13.35
C ASN A 147 -3.79 11.48 13.18
N THR A 148 -4.02 11.00 11.96
CA THR A 148 -4.37 9.59 11.70
C THR A 148 -3.27 8.81 11.01
N MET A 149 -3.25 7.50 11.24
CA MET A 149 -2.32 6.55 10.65
C MET A 149 -3.13 5.36 10.12
N TRP A 150 -3.12 5.15 8.81
CA TRP A 150 -3.93 4.13 8.17
C TRP A 150 -3.27 2.75 8.19
N GLN A 151 -4.08 1.70 8.15
CA GLN A 151 -3.62 0.33 7.98
C GLN A 151 -2.69 0.23 6.76
N ASN A 152 -1.68 -0.63 6.84
CA ASN A 152 -0.65 -0.85 5.81
C ASN A 152 0.34 0.31 5.55
N THR A 153 0.20 1.45 6.24
CA THR A 153 1.25 2.47 6.27
C THR A 153 2.40 2.02 7.19
N VAL A 154 3.61 2.50 6.93
CA VAL A 154 4.82 2.16 7.70
C VAL A 154 5.34 3.38 8.45
N LEU A 155 5.70 3.22 9.72
CA LEU A 155 6.37 4.28 10.48
C LEU A 155 7.81 4.47 9.97
N ALA A 156 8.09 5.64 9.39
CA ALA A 156 9.43 5.99 8.88
C ALA A 156 10.29 6.74 9.91
N SER A 157 9.67 7.38 10.90
CA SER A 157 10.35 8.03 12.03
C SER A 157 11.06 7.03 12.93
N GLN A 158 12.29 7.34 13.37
CA GLN A 158 13.18 6.44 14.14
C GLN A 158 12.68 6.08 15.55
N GLY A 159 11.63 6.76 16.03
CA GLY A 159 11.04 6.55 17.35
C GLY A 159 10.01 5.42 17.41
N HIS A 160 9.26 5.40 18.50
CA HIS A 160 8.03 4.62 18.62
C HIS A 160 6.84 5.54 18.86
N VAL A 161 5.67 5.09 18.42
CA VAL A 161 4.41 5.81 18.56
C VAL A 161 3.41 4.98 19.32
N PHE A 162 2.53 5.66 20.04
CA PHE A 162 1.32 5.06 20.59
C PHE A 162 0.13 5.55 19.80
N GLY A 163 -0.67 4.60 19.31
CA GLY A 163 -1.86 4.89 18.53
C GLY A 163 -3.09 4.21 19.10
N LEU A 164 -4.22 4.93 19.11
CA LEU A 164 -5.53 4.38 19.45
C LEU A 164 -6.16 3.75 18.21
N VAL A 165 -6.61 2.50 18.29
CA VAL A 165 -7.30 1.82 17.20
C VAL A 165 -8.71 2.39 17.01
N LEU A 166 -8.97 2.94 15.83
CA LEU A 166 -10.28 3.47 15.40
C LEU A 166 -11.10 2.41 14.67
N PHE A 167 -10.55 1.83 13.59
CA PHE A 167 -11.22 0.82 12.77
C PHE A 167 -10.32 -0.38 12.54
N THR A 168 -10.89 -1.58 12.49
CA THR A 168 -10.15 -2.84 12.33
C THR A 168 -10.76 -3.73 11.25
N GLY A 169 -9.95 -4.64 10.69
CA GLY A 169 -10.41 -5.68 9.78
C GLY A 169 -11.01 -5.16 8.47
N ARG A 170 -12.33 -5.32 8.30
CA ARG A 170 -13.06 -4.96 7.07
C ARG A 170 -13.49 -3.49 7.01
N GLU A 171 -13.45 -2.80 8.13
CA GLU A 171 -13.85 -1.39 8.25
C GLU A 171 -12.66 -0.43 8.05
N THR A 172 -11.45 -0.96 7.86
CA THR A 172 -10.29 -0.13 7.54
C THR A 172 -10.40 0.41 6.13
N ARG A 173 -9.96 1.66 5.94
CA ARG A 173 -10.05 2.36 4.65
C ARG A 173 -9.33 1.62 3.53
N SER A 174 -8.15 1.06 3.84
CA SER A 174 -7.35 0.25 2.90
C SER A 174 -8.11 -0.99 2.41
N ASN A 175 -8.86 -1.65 3.30
CA ASN A 175 -9.60 -2.86 2.95
C ASN A 175 -10.95 -2.54 2.26
N MET A 176 -11.62 -1.46 2.66
CA MET A 176 -12.83 -1.00 1.98
C MET A 176 -12.54 -0.55 0.54
N SER A 177 -11.38 0.11 0.32
CA SER A 177 -10.91 0.46 -1.03
C SER A 177 -10.43 -0.76 -1.83
N SER A 178 -10.23 -1.91 -1.20
CA SER A 178 -9.75 -3.13 -1.86
C SER A 178 -10.90 -3.91 -2.49
N LYS A 179 -10.75 -4.29 -3.75
CA LYS A 179 -11.76 -5.12 -4.44
C LYS A 179 -11.71 -6.55 -3.93
N LYS A 180 -12.90 -7.14 -3.72
CA LYS A 180 -13.02 -8.56 -3.44
C LYS A 180 -12.39 -9.38 -4.57
N PRO A 181 -11.67 -10.45 -4.25
CA PRO A 181 -11.09 -11.32 -5.26
C PRO A 181 -12.18 -11.94 -6.13
N ARG A 182 -12.00 -11.88 -7.44
CA ARG A 182 -12.86 -12.55 -8.42
C ARG A 182 -12.06 -13.64 -9.13
N SER A 183 -12.70 -14.76 -9.42
CA SER A 183 -12.14 -15.75 -10.34
C SER A 183 -12.05 -15.13 -11.74
N LYS A 184 -10.90 -15.25 -12.38
CA LYS A 184 -10.64 -14.73 -13.73
C LYS A 184 -10.70 -15.89 -14.71
N VAL A 185 -11.46 -15.70 -15.79
CA VAL A 185 -11.58 -16.63 -16.92
C VAL A 185 -10.73 -16.10 -18.07
N GLY A 186 -9.95 -16.98 -18.73
CA GLY A 186 -9.11 -16.63 -19.87
C GLY A 186 -9.90 -16.46 -21.17
N SER A 187 -9.31 -15.76 -22.14
CA SER A 187 -9.80 -15.66 -23.51
C SER A 187 -9.82 -17.03 -24.21
N LEU A 188 -8.81 -17.86 -23.97
CA LEU A 188 -8.71 -19.22 -24.50
C LEU A 188 -9.88 -20.10 -24.02
N ASP A 189 -10.30 -19.96 -22.76
CA ASP A 189 -11.45 -20.70 -22.23
C ASP A 189 -12.76 -20.30 -22.95
N MET A 190 -12.89 -19.02 -23.31
CA MET A 190 -14.04 -18.52 -24.07
C MET A 190 -14.04 -19.03 -25.51
N GLU A 191 -12.88 -19.10 -26.17
CA GLU A 191 -12.70 -19.68 -27.51
C GLU A 191 -13.09 -21.16 -27.52
N ILE A 192 -12.62 -21.94 -26.54
CA ILE A 192 -12.96 -23.37 -26.43
C ILE A 192 -14.44 -23.56 -26.17
N ASN A 193 -15.04 -22.73 -25.33
CA ASN A 193 -16.48 -22.77 -25.09
C ASN A 193 -17.27 -22.47 -26.39
N LEU A 194 -16.78 -21.54 -27.23
CA LEU A 194 -17.38 -21.27 -28.53
C LEU A 194 -17.27 -22.48 -29.47
N LEU A 195 -16.09 -23.09 -29.58
CA LEU A 195 -15.89 -24.30 -30.39
C LEU A 195 -16.76 -25.48 -29.89
N ALA A 196 -16.87 -25.67 -28.57
CA ALA A 196 -17.73 -26.69 -27.98
C ALA A 196 -19.21 -26.46 -28.31
N LYS A 197 -19.68 -25.20 -28.30
CA LYS A 197 -21.04 -24.85 -28.72
C LYS A 197 -21.26 -25.18 -30.19
N ILE A 198 -20.32 -24.83 -31.07
CA ILE A 198 -20.40 -25.14 -32.50
C ILE A 198 -20.49 -26.66 -32.71
N LEU A 199 -19.60 -27.43 -32.09
CA LEU A 199 -19.60 -28.90 -32.17
C LEU A 199 -20.89 -29.52 -31.63
N PHE A 200 -21.46 -28.95 -30.55
CA PHE A 200 -22.74 -29.39 -30.01
C PHE A 200 -23.88 -29.21 -31.02
N PHE A 201 -23.96 -28.06 -31.70
CA PHE A 201 -24.96 -27.86 -32.76
C PHE A 201 -24.75 -28.79 -33.95
N VAL A 202 -23.49 -28.97 -34.39
CA VAL A 202 -23.15 -29.91 -35.47
C VAL A 202 -23.57 -31.34 -35.12
N MET A 203 -23.36 -31.78 -33.87
CA MET A 203 -23.79 -33.09 -33.38
C MET A 203 -25.32 -33.27 -33.45
N LEU A 204 -26.09 -32.25 -33.04
CA LEU A 204 -27.56 -32.31 -33.11
C LEU A 204 -28.06 -32.40 -34.55
N VAL A 205 -27.46 -31.62 -35.46
CA VAL A 205 -27.79 -31.62 -36.88
C VAL A 205 -27.42 -32.96 -37.52
N LEU A 206 -26.23 -33.48 -37.25
CA LEU A 206 -25.79 -34.77 -37.79
C LEU A 206 -26.69 -35.92 -37.31
N SER A 207 -27.07 -35.91 -36.04
CA SER A 207 -28.02 -36.89 -35.50
C SER A 207 -29.39 -36.80 -36.19
N LEU A 208 -29.89 -35.59 -36.46
CA LEU A 208 -31.14 -35.40 -37.21
C LEU A 208 -31.01 -35.90 -38.65
N LEU A 209 -29.89 -35.62 -39.32
CA LEU A 209 -29.64 -36.07 -40.69
C LEU A 209 -29.62 -37.59 -40.81
N ILE A 210 -29.02 -38.30 -39.84
CA ILE A 210 -29.02 -39.76 -39.82
C ILE A 210 -30.45 -40.32 -39.72
N ILE A 211 -31.29 -39.75 -38.86
CA ILE A 211 -32.69 -40.18 -38.71
C ILE A 211 -33.53 -39.81 -39.94
N PHE A 212 -33.25 -38.66 -40.55
CA PHE A 212 -33.87 -38.25 -41.80
C PHE A 212 -33.57 -39.25 -42.92
N MET A 213 -32.30 -39.70 -43.03
CA MET A 213 -31.89 -40.73 -43.99
C MET A 213 -32.50 -42.12 -43.69
N ASP A 214 -32.79 -42.44 -42.43
CA ASP A 214 -33.51 -43.67 -42.01
C ASP A 214 -35.04 -43.58 -42.29
N GLY A 215 -35.53 -42.46 -42.82
CA GLY A 215 -36.92 -42.30 -43.25
C GLY A 215 -37.94 -42.23 -42.11
N PHE A 216 -37.53 -41.82 -40.91
CA PHE A 216 -38.39 -41.66 -39.72
C PHE A 216 -39.25 -42.89 -39.37
N GLN A 217 -38.77 -44.10 -39.64
CA GLN A 217 -39.56 -45.31 -39.38
C GLN A 217 -39.58 -45.70 -37.89
N GLY A 218 -40.79 -45.92 -37.36
CA GLY A 218 -41.03 -46.44 -36.00
C GLY A 218 -40.79 -45.40 -34.89
N THR A 219 -40.20 -45.83 -33.76
CA THR A 219 -39.86 -44.97 -32.63
C THR A 219 -38.62 -44.11 -32.91
N TRP A 220 -38.74 -43.20 -33.88
CA TRP A 220 -37.65 -42.33 -34.37
C TRP A 220 -37.00 -41.49 -33.27
N TYR A 221 -37.75 -41.10 -32.24
CA TYR A 221 -37.26 -40.33 -31.10
C TYR A 221 -36.25 -41.12 -30.25
N TYR A 222 -36.51 -42.40 -29.94
CA TYR A 222 -35.53 -43.25 -29.24
C TYR A 222 -34.27 -43.46 -30.08
N LYS A 223 -34.42 -43.64 -31.41
CA LYS A 223 -33.29 -43.75 -32.33
C LYS A 223 -32.47 -42.44 -32.37
N TYR A 224 -33.14 -41.29 -32.38
CA TYR A 224 -32.49 -39.97 -32.35
C TYR A 224 -31.65 -39.76 -31.08
N PHE A 225 -32.23 -40.00 -29.89
CA PHE A 225 -31.48 -39.87 -28.64
C PHE A 225 -30.31 -40.87 -28.57
N ARG A 226 -30.48 -42.09 -29.10
CA ARG A 226 -29.39 -43.06 -29.21
C ARG A 226 -28.27 -42.57 -30.13
N CYS A 227 -28.61 -41.96 -31.27
CA CYS A 227 -27.62 -41.34 -32.17
C CYS A 227 -26.90 -40.17 -31.51
N VAL A 228 -27.60 -39.29 -30.78
CA VAL A 228 -26.96 -38.19 -30.02
C VAL A 228 -25.98 -38.75 -28.98
N LEU A 229 -26.36 -39.79 -28.24
CA LEU A 229 -25.50 -40.44 -27.25
C LEU A 229 -24.28 -41.12 -27.89
N LEU A 230 -24.40 -41.68 -29.09
CA LEU A 230 -23.25 -42.24 -29.80
C LEU A 230 -22.31 -41.15 -30.32
N LEU A 231 -22.86 -40.03 -30.79
CA LEU A 231 -22.11 -38.91 -31.35
C LEU A 231 -21.59 -37.92 -30.29
N CYS A 232 -21.92 -38.09 -29.00
CA CYS A 232 -21.46 -37.19 -27.94
C CYS A 232 -19.93 -37.21 -27.75
N SER A 233 -19.25 -38.25 -28.24
CA SER A 233 -17.80 -38.37 -28.27
C SER A 233 -17.10 -37.34 -29.17
N ILE A 234 -17.85 -36.67 -30.07
CA ILE A 234 -17.36 -35.55 -30.90
C ILE A 234 -16.92 -34.37 -30.03
N ILE A 235 -17.56 -34.14 -28.88
CA ILE A 235 -17.20 -33.06 -27.97
C ILE A 235 -15.99 -33.52 -27.14
N PRO A 236 -14.80 -32.89 -27.28
CA PRO A 236 -13.59 -33.36 -26.65
C PRO A 236 -13.55 -32.95 -25.17
N ILE A 237 -14.24 -33.70 -24.31
CA ILE A 237 -14.30 -33.43 -22.86
C ILE A 237 -12.90 -33.52 -22.22
N SER A 238 -12.05 -34.42 -22.72
CA SER A 238 -10.67 -34.62 -22.24
C SER A 238 -9.76 -33.41 -22.49
N MET A 239 -10.00 -32.64 -23.56
CA MET A 239 -9.19 -31.47 -23.90
C MET A 239 -9.23 -30.43 -22.78
N ARG A 240 -10.39 -30.23 -22.14
CA ARG A 240 -10.54 -29.28 -21.04
C ARG A 240 -9.67 -29.65 -19.83
N ILE A 241 -9.61 -30.94 -19.50
CA ILE A 241 -8.80 -31.44 -18.37
C ILE A 241 -7.31 -31.31 -18.69
N ASN A 242 -6.90 -31.64 -19.92
CA ASN A 242 -5.51 -31.50 -20.35
C ASN A 242 -5.04 -30.05 -20.27
N LEU A 243 -5.89 -29.10 -20.63
CA LEU A 243 -5.59 -27.67 -20.49
C LEU A 243 -5.45 -27.24 -19.03
N ASP A 244 -6.32 -27.72 -18.13
CA ASP A 244 -6.18 -27.43 -16.70
C ASP A 244 -4.83 -27.93 -16.14
N PHE A 245 -4.39 -29.13 -16.55
CA PHE A 245 -3.07 -29.66 -16.20
C PHE A 245 -1.92 -28.85 -16.80
N ALA A 246 -2.05 -28.44 -18.07
CA ALA A 246 -1.06 -27.58 -18.71
C ALA A 246 -0.92 -26.25 -17.96
N LYS A 247 -2.04 -25.61 -17.60
CA LYS A 247 -2.04 -24.36 -16.82
C LYS A 247 -1.36 -24.53 -15.45
N LEU A 248 -1.61 -25.64 -14.76
CA LEU A 248 -0.94 -25.96 -13.49
C LEU A 248 0.57 -26.14 -13.68
N TYR A 249 0.97 -26.90 -14.70
CA TYR A 249 2.37 -27.13 -15.03
C TYR A 249 3.11 -25.81 -15.33
N TYR A 250 2.55 -24.96 -16.20
CA TYR A 250 3.16 -23.67 -16.52
C TYR A 250 3.22 -22.74 -15.32
N SER A 251 2.18 -22.71 -14.48
CA SER A 251 2.19 -21.90 -13.25
C SER A 251 3.27 -22.38 -12.27
N SER A 252 3.48 -23.69 -12.16
CA SER A 252 4.57 -24.26 -11.36
C SER A 252 5.93 -23.93 -11.95
N ASN A 253 6.09 -23.99 -13.27
CA ASN A 253 7.35 -23.66 -13.93
C ASN A 253 7.71 -22.18 -13.74
N ILE A 254 6.72 -21.28 -13.78
CA ILE A 254 6.93 -19.86 -13.47
C ILE A 254 7.45 -19.71 -12.03
N ASN A 255 6.87 -20.42 -11.06
CA ASN A 255 7.30 -20.33 -9.65
C ASN A 255 8.72 -20.85 -9.39
N SER A 256 9.20 -21.78 -10.22
CA SER A 256 10.52 -22.40 -10.09
C SER A 256 11.58 -21.75 -10.98
N ASP A 257 11.24 -20.68 -11.71
CA ASP A 257 12.17 -20.04 -12.64
C ASP A 257 13.23 -19.21 -11.90
N GLU A 258 14.48 -19.66 -11.95
CA GLU A 258 15.63 -18.98 -11.33
C GLU A 258 16.03 -17.69 -12.06
N ARG A 259 15.61 -17.50 -13.32
CA ARG A 259 15.99 -16.30 -14.11
C ARG A 259 15.29 -15.03 -13.63
N ILE A 260 14.14 -15.18 -12.96
CA ILE A 260 13.33 -14.08 -12.46
C ILE A 260 13.19 -14.24 -10.95
N GLU A 261 14.12 -13.66 -10.20
CA GLU A 261 14.13 -13.74 -8.75
C GLU A 261 12.81 -13.25 -8.13
N GLY A 262 12.26 -14.04 -7.19
CA GLY A 262 11.06 -13.67 -6.44
C GLY A 262 9.75 -13.76 -7.23
N THR A 263 9.75 -14.32 -8.45
CA THR A 263 8.53 -14.53 -9.21
C THR A 263 7.59 -15.52 -8.50
N LYS A 264 6.30 -15.19 -8.44
CA LYS A 264 5.29 -16.06 -7.85
C LYS A 264 3.94 -15.90 -8.55
N ALA A 265 3.54 -16.92 -9.27
CA ALA A 265 2.21 -17.06 -9.84
C ALA A 265 1.19 -17.32 -8.72
N ARG A 266 0.46 -16.27 -8.32
CA ARG A 266 -0.60 -16.36 -7.28
C ARG A 266 -1.92 -16.91 -7.80
N ASN A 267 -2.13 -16.91 -9.12
CA ASN A 267 -3.32 -17.43 -9.76
C ASN A 267 -2.89 -18.38 -10.88
N SER A 268 -3.34 -19.63 -10.82
CA SER A 268 -3.00 -20.66 -11.81
C SER A 268 -4.02 -20.78 -12.96
N THR A 269 -5.05 -19.92 -13.02
CA THR A 269 -6.15 -20.04 -14.00
C THR A 269 -5.86 -19.45 -15.38
N ILE A 270 -4.93 -18.49 -15.50
CA ILE A 270 -4.70 -17.71 -16.73
C ILE A 270 -3.21 -17.56 -17.13
N PRO A 271 -2.32 -18.55 -16.94
CA PRO A 271 -0.92 -18.41 -17.37
C PRO A 271 -0.77 -18.17 -18.88
N GLU A 272 -1.68 -18.67 -19.70
CA GLU A 272 -1.70 -18.49 -21.15
C GLU A 272 -1.95 -17.04 -21.60
N GLU A 273 -2.63 -16.24 -20.78
CA GLU A 273 -2.94 -14.84 -21.09
C GLU A 273 -1.69 -13.96 -21.07
N LEU A 274 -0.63 -14.37 -20.38
CA LEU A 274 0.65 -13.66 -20.35
C LEU A 274 1.27 -13.51 -21.74
N GLY A 275 1.01 -14.47 -22.64
CA GLY A 275 1.45 -14.40 -24.04
C GLY A 275 0.52 -13.61 -24.97
N ARG A 276 -0.66 -13.18 -24.48
CA ARG A 276 -1.71 -12.52 -25.29
C ARG A 276 -1.93 -11.05 -24.88
N VAL A 277 -1.02 -10.47 -24.11
CA VAL A 277 -1.12 -9.08 -23.63
C VAL A 277 -0.96 -8.09 -24.79
N GLN A 278 -1.97 -7.25 -25.02
CA GLN A 278 -1.93 -6.18 -26.04
C GLN A 278 -1.59 -4.81 -25.44
N PHE A 279 -2.06 -4.55 -24.22
CA PHE A 279 -1.88 -3.28 -23.53
C PHE A 279 -1.17 -3.54 -22.20
N LEU A 280 -0.05 -2.84 -21.98
CA LEU A 280 0.65 -2.84 -20.71
C LEU A 280 0.33 -1.53 -19.98
N LEU A 281 -0.47 -1.63 -18.91
CA LEU A 281 -0.70 -0.53 -17.98
C LEU A 281 0.32 -0.65 -16.85
N SER A 282 1.34 0.21 -16.87
CA SER A 282 2.36 0.26 -15.82
C SER A 282 2.10 1.42 -14.88
N ASP A 283 2.32 1.19 -13.59
CA ASP A 283 2.52 2.29 -12.66
C ASP A 283 3.93 2.88 -12.87
N LYS A 284 4.12 4.17 -12.53
CA LYS A 284 5.42 4.84 -12.58
C LYS A 284 6.20 4.55 -11.31
N THR A 285 5.60 4.85 -10.17
CA THR A 285 6.29 4.88 -8.87
C THR A 285 6.44 3.46 -8.34
N GLY A 286 7.62 3.09 -7.87
CA GLY A 286 7.93 1.73 -7.39
C GLY A 286 7.97 0.61 -8.44
N THR A 287 7.46 0.86 -9.66
CA THR A 287 7.52 -0.10 -10.78
C THR A 287 8.57 0.30 -11.80
N LEU A 288 8.51 1.51 -12.35
CA LEU A 288 9.51 2.02 -13.30
C LEU A 288 10.67 2.71 -12.59
N THR A 289 10.41 3.30 -11.41
CA THR A 289 11.42 4.02 -10.63
C THR A 289 11.85 3.23 -9.39
N LYS A 290 13.15 3.24 -9.07
CA LYS A 290 13.70 2.68 -7.82
C LYS A 290 13.39 3.51 -6.57
N ASN A 291 12.58 4.57 -6.71
CA ASN A 291 12.21 5.52 -5.66
C ASN A 291 13.41 6.22 -4.98
N ASP A 292 14.56 6.24 -5.66
CA ASP A 292 15.75 6.98 -5.26
C ASP A 292 15.92 8.19 -6.19
N MET A 293 15.92 9.39 -5.61
CA MET A 293 16.17 10.63 -6.35
C MET A 293 17.64 11.04 -6.23
N ILE A 294 18.36 10.99 -7.35
CA ILE A 294 19.76 11.43 -7.42
C ILE A 294 19.81 12.76 -8.14
N PHE A 295 20.40 13.77 -7.49
CA PHE A 295 20.61 15.08 -8.10
C PHE A 295 21.66 14.97 -9.23
N LYS A 296 21.30 15.32 -10.47
CA LYS A 296 22.16 15.11 -11.66
C LYS A 296 22.75 16.39 -12.26
N ARG A 297 22.02 17.50 -12.27
CA ARG A 297 22.47 18.74 -12.90
C ARG A 297 21.82 19.95 -12.25
N LEU A 298 22.59 21.01 -12.05
CA LEU A 298 22.09 22.34 -11.67
C LEU A 298 22.28 23.28 -12.86
N ASN A 299 21.20 23.84 -13.41
CA ASN A 299 21.33 24.91 -14.40
C ASN A 299 20.90 26.23 -13.75
N MET A 300 21.83 27.18 -13.69
CA MET A 300 21.57 28.57 -13.31
C MET A 300 21.68 29.47 -14.55
N GLU A 301 21.21 30.71 -14.46
CA GLU A 301 21.15 31.65 -15.59
C GLU A 301 22.47 31.80 -16.35
N PHE A 302 23.60 31.77 -15.64
CA PHE A 302 24.93 31.97 -16.23
C PHE A 302 25.84 30.74 -16.17
N VAL A 303 25.46 29.68 -15.43
CA VAL A 303 26.33 28.52 -15.20
C VAL A 303 25.54 27.22 -15.08
N SER A 304 25.99 26.20 -15.82
CA SER A 304 25.51 24.83 -15.71
C SER A 304 26.53 23.97 -14.99
N PHE A 305 26.11 23.30 -13.92
CA PHE A 305 26.94 22.35 -13.19
C PHE A 305 26.47 20.92 -13.45
N HIS A 306 27.42 20.10 -13.90
CA HIS A 306 27.27 18.66 -14.12
C HIS A 306 27.88 17.89 -12.93
N GLU A 307 27.69 16.56 -12.88
CA GLU A 307 28.21 15.70 -11.80
C GLU A 307 29.71 15.89 -11.53
N GLU A 308 30.50 16.14 -12.58
CA GLU A 308 31.95 16.38 -12.48
C GLU A 308 32.32 17.67 -11.73
N ASN A 309 31.46 18.69 -11.78
CA ASN A 309 31.71 20.00 -11.17
C ASN A 309 30.97 20.19 -9.83
N PHE A 310 30.44 19.11 -9.25
CA PHE A 310 29.71 19.18 -7.98
C PHE A 310 30.60 19.52 -6.79
N ASP A 311 31.89 19.22 -6.85
CA ASP A 311 32.85 19.62 -5.81
C ASP A 311 33.00 21.14 -5.74
N ASP A 312 32.97 21.84 -6.88
CA ASP A 312 33.01 23.31 -6.93
C ASP A 312 31.75 23.92 -6.32
N ILE A 313 30.57 23.36 -6.62
CA ILE A 313 29.31 23.77 -5.97
C ILE A 313 29.40 23.57 -4.46
N LYS A 314 29.94 22.44 -4.00
CA LYS A 314 30.06 22.13 -2.58
C LYS A 314 30.98 23.13 -1.87
N GLN A 315 32.07 23.55 -2.52
CA GLN A 315 32.95 24.61 -2.01
C GLN A 315 32.26 25.98 -1.97
N LEU A 316 31.55 26.35 -3.03
CA LEU A 316 30.78 27.60 -3.11
C LEU A 316 29.67 27.66 -2.04
N LEU A 317 28.93 26.57 -1.86
CA LEU A 317 27.92 26.43 -0.79
C LEU A 317 28.54 26.54 0.60
N LYS A 318 29.70 25.90 0.85
CA LYS A 318 30.42 26.02 2.12
C LYS A 318 30.84 27.46 2.41
N LYS A 319 31.35 28.18 1.40
CA LYS A 319 31.71 29.61 1.53
C LYS A 319 30.47 30.47 1.81
N GLY A 320 29.38 30.24 1.09
CA GLY A 320 28.11 30.96 1.26
C GLY A 320 27.45 30.71 2.62
N LEU A 321 27.44 29.47 3.10
CA LEU A 321 26.89 29.09 4.40
C LEU A 321 27.71 29.68 5.55
N LYS A 322 29.05 29.72 5.46
CA LYS A 322 29.90 30.40 6.45
C LYS A 322 29.54 31.89 6.54
N LYS A 323 29.51 32.58 5.40
CA LYS A 323 29.14 34.01 5.34
C LYS A 323 27.75 34.27 5.93
N ARG A 324 26.76 33.42 5.64
CA ARG A 324 25.41 33.54 6.19
C ARG A 324 25.36 33.25 7.70
N ARG A 325 26.16 32.30 8.19
CA ARG A 325 26.29 31.99 9.61
C ARG A 325 26.95 33.13 10.38
N ASP A 326 27.96 33.77 9.81
CA ASP A 326 28.65 34.91 10.42
C ASP A 326 27.72 36.14 10.50
N ILE A 327 26.88 36.35 9.49
CA ILE A 327 25.81 37.37 9.50
C ILE A 327 24.75 37.06 10.55
N LEU A 328 24.29 35.80 10.64
CA LEU A 328 23.31 35.39 11.66
C LEU A 328 23.87 35.47 13.08
N PHE A 329 25.18 35.23 13.24
CA PHE A 329 25.88 35.34 14.53
C PHE A 329 26.04 36.80 14.96
N SER A 330 26.33 37.70 14.02
CA SER A 330 26.37 39.15 14.23
C SER A 330 24.99 39.71 14.60
N LEU A 331 23.91 39.21 13.97
CA LEU A 331 22.53 39.60 14.29
C LEU A 331 22.05 39.09 15.66
N LYS A 332 22.56 37.94 16.14
CA LYS A 332 22.21 37.38 17.47
C LYS A 332 22.99 38.01 18.63
N HIS A 333 24.12 38.68 18.37
CA HIS A 333 24.91 39.40 19.36
C HIS A 333 25.25 40.80 18.85
N PRO A 334 24.32 41.77 18.95
CA PRO A 334 24.65 43.16 18.69
C PRO A 334 25.60 43.60 19.80
N ARG A 335 26.92 43.55 19.54
CA ARG A 335 27.88 44.22 20.42
C ARG A 335 27.56 45.71 20.39
N GLY A 336 27.38 46.26 21.59
CA GLY A 336 27.05 47.66 21.81
C GLY A 336 27.98 48.59 21.05
N ILE A 337 27.36 49.59 20.43
CA ILE A 337 28.03 50.75 19.87
C ILE A 337 28.67 51.51 21.03
N THR A 338 30.00 51.55 21.09
CA THR A 338 30.75 52.64 21.72
C THR A 338 32.01 52.90 20.92
N SER A 339 32.03 54.09 20.31
CA SER A 339 33.16 54.99 20.08
C SER A 339 34.56 54.41 19.86
N ASP A 340 35.17 54.74 18.72
CA ASP A 340 36.36 55.59 18.73
C ASP A 340 36.47 56.36 17.40
N ILE A 341 36.49 57.70 17.55
CA ILE A 341 36.83 58.71 16.55
C ILE A 341 38.27 59.15 16.87
N THR A 342 39.00 59.63 15.86
CA THR A 342 40.39 60.18 15.83
C THR A 342 41.47 59.13 15.67
N SER A 343 42.52 59.26 14.85
CA SER A 343 43.07 60.27 13.92
C SER A 343 44.04 59.46 13.00
N ASP A 344 44.28 59.77 11.73
CA ASP A 344 45.18 60.82 11.29
C ASP A 344 45.23 60.87 9.75
N GLU A 345 45.58 62.06 9.28
CA GLU A 345 45.69 62.56 7.91
C GLU A 345 46.85 61.94 7.10
N GLY A 346 46.81 62.12 5.77
CA GLY A 346 48.01 62.03 4.92
C GLY A 346 47.76 61.51 3.51
N GLY A 347 47.52 62.41 2.56
CA GLY A 347 47.17 62.08 1.17
C GLY A 347 48.33 62.02 0.17
N SER A 348 48.00 61.62 -1.06
CA SER A 348 48.56 62.03 -2.38
C SER A 348 47.98 61.07 -3.43
N LEU A 349 47.00 61.45 -4.26
CA LEU A 349 47.12 62.12 -5.58
C LEU A 349 48.02 61.40 -6.61
N LEU A 350 47.37 61.08 -7.74
CA LEU A 350 47.87 60.90 -9.13
C LEU A 350 48.12 59.48 -9.66
N ASP A 351 47.10 58.97 -10.36
CA ASP A 351 47.03 58.79 -11.83
C ASP A 351 47.87 57.71 -12.56
N PRO A 352 47.42 57.31 -13.78
CA PRO A 352 47.34 55.93 -14.23
C PRO A 352 48.40 55.53 -15.27
N ASP A 353 48.48 54.23 -15.54
CA ASP A 353 48.69 53.63 -16.87
C ASP A 353 48.21 52.17 -16.88
#